data_AF-A0A7S3WUF3-F1
#
_entry.id   AF-A0A7S3WUF3-F1
#
_cell.length_a   1.000
_cell.length_b   1.000
_cell.length_c   1.000
_cell.angle_alpha   90.00
_cell.angle_beta   90.00
_cell.angle_gamma   90.00
#
_symmetry.space_group_name_H-M   'P 1'
#
loop_
_entity.id
_entity.type
_entity.pdbx_description
1 polymer ?
#
loop_
_entity_poly.entity_id
_entity_poly.type
_entity_poly.pdbx_seq_one_letter_code
_entity_poly.pdbx_strand_id
1 'polypeptide(L)'
;MGSIVVLSLAILPPADPSLLSRLSPLSRRAVLATGVGGAAGIAAGLPAPALADSSAVYRPAPGSLAGTTVLITGANTGLGLESAKRLAAGGANVVVTARTQAKAEDAARKVSAEASEAQRVTAVSLDLADLRSVRTLPTRLDAALGAKEAAIDVLLNNAGVMAIPQHLVTADGFEKTVGINHLGHFALVAALMPALKRSAAGFRIITVSSDAHRLATSESIKAALDANLDPEYAAAGWGNYGLSKAANVLFTVEMQSRIEAAGLKGSAVSLHPGVVQTDLGRFIMGGVGAEDVRLSETAAAPTGVGKLLKETLLDKVVIPVEVGANTQVFLAAAADAGGDRARRPKTLYFDKMKAVKPNDAAADPALAKRLWEISETLTGATVDL
;
A
#
# COMPACT_ATOMS: atom_id res chain seq x y z
N MET A 1 -25.22 -31.19 -40.28
CA MET A 1 -24.43 -31.48 -39.06
C MET A 1 -24.45 -30.24 -38.20
N GLY A 2 -25.30 -30.23 -37.18
CA GLY A 2 -25.46 -29.10 -36.26
C GLY A 2 -26.19 -29.63 -35.04
N SER A 3 -25.50 -29.69 -33.90
CA SER A 3 -26.05 -30.18 -32.64
C SER A 3 -26.08 -29.01 -31.66
N ILE A 4 -27.28 -28.50 -31.43
CA ILE A 4 -27.64 -27.65 -30.30
C ILE A 4 -27.97 -28.60 -29.15
N VAL A 5 -27.20 -28.54 -28.05
CA VAL A 5 -27.54 -29.22 -26.79
C VAL A 5 -28.11 -28.16 -25.85
N VAL A 6 -29.39 -28.31 -25.52
CA VAL A 6 -30.13 -27.50 -24.55
C VAL A 6 -29.81 -28.02 -23.15
N LEU A 7 -29.24 -27.18 -22.28
CA LEU A 7 -29.02 -27.47 -20.87
C LEU A 7 -30.37 -27.39 -20.12
N SER A 8 -30.83 -28.49 -19.54
CA SER A 8 -31.95 -28.53 -18.59
C SER A 8 -31.46 -28.13 -17.18
N LEU A 9 -32.12 -27.14 -16.57
CA LEU A 9 -31.99 -26.86 -15.13
C LEU A 9 -32.74 -27.94 -14.33
N ALA A 10 -32.03 -28.70 -13.50
CA ALA A 10 -32.63 -29.56 -12.50
C ALA A 10 -32.99 -28.73 -11.25
N ILE A 11 -34.28 -28.71 -10.89
CA ILE A 11 -34.82 -28.12 -9.66
C ILE A 11 -34.79 -29.21 -8.57
N LEU A 12 -34.10 -28.97 -7.46
CA LEU A 12 -34.14 -29.83 -6.27
C LEU A 12 -35.48 -29.65 -5.52
N PRO A 13 -36.08 -30.72 -4.94
CA PRO A 13 -37.32 -30.61 -4.18
C PRO A 13 -37.09 -30.04 -2.77
N PRO A 14 -38.10 -29.40 -2.16
CA PRO A 14 -37.99 -28.83 -0.80
C PRO A 14 -37.93 -29.92 0.27
N ALA A 15 -37.16 -29.68 1.34
CA ALA A 15 -36.92 -30.61 2.43
C ALA A 15 -38.14 -30.81 3.36
N ASP A 16 -38.31 -32.04 3.87
CA ASP A 16 -39.37 -32.50 4.78
C ASP A 16 -39.20 -31.90 6.20
N PRO A 17 -40.22 -31.19 6.75
CA PRO A 17 -40.13 -30.54 8.06
C PRO A 17 -40.07 -31.49 9.26
N SER A 18 -40.31 -32.79 9.09
CA SER A 18 -40.43 -33.74 10.21
C SER A 18 -39.09 -34.20 10.82
N LEU A 19 -37.96 -33.98 10.14
CA LEU A 19 -36.60 -34.37 10.56
C LEU A 19 -35.96 -33.45 11.63
N LEU A 20 -36.52 -32.26 11.87
CA LEU A 20 -35.98 -31.26 12.83
C LEU A 20 -36.44 -31.49 14.28
N SER A 21 -37.26 -32.50 14.52
CA SER A 21 -37.86 -32.80 15.84
C SER A 21 -37.00 -33.69 16.74
N ARG A 22 -35.89 -34.26 16.24
CA ARG A 22 -35.05 -35.24 16.98
C ARG A 22 -33.64 -34.79 17.36
N LEU A 23 -33.33 -33.50 17.26
CA LEU A 23 -32.00 -32.95 17.58
C LEU A 23 -31.99 -32.19 18.91
N SER A 24 -30.95 -32.42 19.72
CA SER A 24 -30.76 -31.80 21.04
C SER A 24 -30.62 -30.25 20.96
N PRO A 25 -30.84 -29.51 22.07
CA PRO A 25 -30.93 -28.04 22.05
C PRO A 25 -29.68 -27.32 21.49
N LEU A 26 -28.49 -27.94 21.60
CA LEU A 26 -27.23 -27.37 21.08
C LEU A 26 -27.08 -27.50 19.56
N SER A 27 -27.86 -28.36 18.91
CA SER A 27 -27.84 -28.59 17.45
C SER A 27 -28.84 -27.73 16.65
N ARG A 28 -29.77 -27.02 17.31
CA ARG A 28 -30.72 -26.11 16.62
C ARG A 28 -30.12 -24.74 16.26
N ARG A 29 -28.98 -24.36 16.86
CA ARG A 29 -28.27 -23.11 16.52
C ARG A 29 -27.31 -23.24 15.34
N ALA A 30 -26.96 -24.47 14.92
CA ALA A 30 -25.98 -24.69 13.85
C ALA A 30 -26.62 -24.90 12.46
N VAL A 31 -27.91 -25.25 12.37
CA VAL A 31 -28.56 -25.62 11.08
C VAL A 31 -29.34 -24.46 10.43
N LEU A 32 -29.39 -23.28 11.06
CA LEU A 32 -29.97 -22.06 10.47
C LEU A 32 -28.92 -21.07 9.94
N ALA A 33 -27.66 -21.51 9.79
CA ALA A 33 -26.53 -20.67 9.35
C ALA A 33 -25.96 -21.05 7.97
N THR A 34 -26.60 -21.94 7.21
CA THR A 34 -26.18 -22.30 5.85
C THR A 34 -27.37 -22.25 4.90
N GLY A 35 -27.73 -21.05 4.48
CA GLY A 35 -28.79 -20.81 3.50
C GLY A 35 -28.83 -19.34 3.12
N VAL A 36 -28.18 -19.01 2.00
CA VAL A 36 -28.35 -17.81 1.16
C VAL A 36 -28.66 -16.50 1.91
N GLY A 37 -27.62 -15.76 2.31
CA GLY A 37 -27.77 -14.39 2.81
C GLY A 37 -26.75 -13.98 3.88
N GLY A 38 -25.46 -14.12 3.62
CA GLY A 38 -24.39 -13.81 4.58
C GLY A 38 -23.46 -12.70 4.09
N ALA A 39 -23.87 -11.44 4.18
CA ALA A 39 -22.97 -10.28 4.08
C ALA A 39 -23.45 -9.01 4.81
N ALA A 40 -24.52 -9.08 5.62
CA ALA A 40 -25.04 -7.92 6.35
C ALA A 40 -25.39 -8.32 7.78
N GLY A 41 -24.43 -8.26 8.70
CA GLY A 41 -24.72 -8.66 10.08
C GLY A 41 -23.56 -8.72 11.06
N ILE A 42 -22.52 -7.90 10.93
CA ILE A 42 -21.57 -7.64 12.04
C ILE A 42 -21.19 -6.16 12.01
N ALA A 43 -22.14 -5.30 12.36
CA ALA A 43 -21.88 -3.86 12.55
C ALA A 43 -22.81 -3.30 13.63
N ALA A 44 -22.77 -3.87 14.84
CA ALA A 44 -23.38 -3.27 16.01
C ALA A 44 -22.67 -3.77 17.26
N GLY A 45 -21.91 -2.91 17.95
CA GLY A 45 -21.52 -3.17 19.33
C GLY A 45 -20.07 -2.93 19.75
N LEU A 46 -19.29 -2.07 19.09
CA LEU A 46 -18.05 -1.55 19.68
C LEU A 46 -18.23 -0.06 20.02
N PRO A 47 -17.97 0.36 21.27
CA PRO A 47 -18.01 1.77 21.64
C PRO A 47 -16.89 2.49 20.90
N ALA A 48 -17.25 3.46 20.07
CA ALA A 48 -16.31 4.30 19.33
C ALA A 48 -15.51 5.15 20.34
N PRO A 49 -14.17 5.03 20.40
CA PRO A 49 -13.37 6.00 21.13
C PRO A 49 -13.39 7.32 20.35
N ALA A 50 -13.56 8.42 21.08
CA ALA A 50 -13.64 9.78 20.54
C ALA A 50 -12.50 10.06 19.54
N LEU A 51 -12.88 10.21 18.27
CA LEU A 51 -12.03 10.67 17.19
C LEU A 51 -11.58 12.10 17.52
N ALA A 52 -10.27 12.33 17.62
CA ALA A 52 -9.76 13.68 17.39
C ALA A 52 -9.94 13.92 15.89
N ASP A 53 -11.06 14.57 15.60
CA ASP A 53 -11.58 14.91 14.30
C ASP A 53 -10.74 16.05 13.73
N SER A 54 -9.93 15.78 12.72
CA SER A 54 -9.63 16.82 11.75
C SER A 54 -9.52 16.20 10.37
N SER A 55 -10.54 16.42 9.56
CA SER A 55 -10.50 16.36 8.09
C SER A 55 -9.52 17.40 7.49
N ALA A 56 -8.87 18.22 8.32
CA ALA A 56 -7.90 19.22 7.90
C ALA A 56 -6.69 18.59 7.21
N VAL A 57 -6.30 19.19 6.08
CA VAL A 57 -5.11 18.81 5.33
C VAL A 57 -3.88 19.31 6.06
N TYR A 58 -3.00 18.40 6.48
CA TYR A 58 -1.73 18.76 7.12
C TYR A 58 -0.81 19.47 6.12
N ARG A 59 -0.17 20.58 6.45
CA ARG A 59 0.81 21.21 5.54
C ARG A 59 2.08 21.49 6.32
N PRO A 60 3.24 20.96 5.89
CA PRO A 60 4.51 21.36 6.48
C PRO A 60 4.65 22.88 6.39
N ALA A 61 5.22 23.51 7.42
CA ALA A 61 5.46 24.95 7.37
C ALA A 61 6.38 25.29 6.18
N PRO A 62 6.15 26.38 5.43
CA PRO A 62 7.03 26.77 4.34
C PRO A 62 8.49 26.89 4.78
N GLY A 63 9.40 26.25 4.05
CA GLY A 63 10.84 26.23 4.36
C GLY A 63 11.27 25.26 5.47
N SER A 64 10.33 24.62 6.19
CA SER A 64 10.66 23.63 7.25
C SER A 64 11.44 22.42 6.75
N LEU A 65 11.38 22.13 5.44
CA LEU A 65 12.07 21.01 4.80
C LEU A 65 13.24 21.46 3.92
N ALA A 66 13.70 22.71 4.06
CA ALA A 66 14.85 23.21 3.32
C ALA A 66 16.07 22.30 3.52
N GLY A 67 16.73 21.93 2.41
CA GLY A 67 17.87 21.01 2.42
C GLY A 67 17.51 19.53 2.53
N THR A 68 16.24 19.17 2.73
CA THR A 68 15.79 17.77 2.78
C THR A 68 15.51 17.25 1.37
N THR A 69 16.05 16.09 1.03
CA THR A 69 15.78 15.38 -0.22
C THR A 69 14.85 14.20 0.00
N VAL A 70 13.68 14.23 -0.65
CA VAL A 70 12.64 13.21 -0.54
C VAL A 70 12.49 12.47 -1.86
N LEU A 71 12.69 11.15 -1.87
CA LEU A 71 12.34 10.28 -3.00
C LEU A 71 11.00 9.60 -2.74
N ILE A 72 10.08 9.72 -3.70
CA ILE A 72 8.72 9.16 -3.58
C ILE A 72 8.47 8.16 -4.71
N THR A 73 8.11 6.91 -4.35
CA THR A 73 7.69 5.92 -5.34
C THR A 73 6.27 6.17 -5.81
N GLY A 74 6.03 6.13 -7.13
CA GLY A 74 4.68 6.29 -7.69
C GLY A 74 4.07 7.67 -7.46
N ALA A 75 4.86 8.72 -7.66
CA ALA A 75 4.48 10.11 -7.41
C ALA A 75 3.75 10.78 -8.59
N ASN A 76 3.30 10.01 -9.59
CA ASN A 76 2.64 10.56 -10.79
C ASN A 76 1.14 10.76 -10.65
N THR A 77 0.48 10.09 -9.70
CA THR A 77 -0.95 10.28 -9.40
C THR A 77 -1.24 10.05 -7.92
N GLY A 78 -2.47 10.36 -7.51
CA GLY A 78 -3.02 10.03 -6.20
C GLY A 78 -2.16 10.52 -5.03
N LEU A 79 -2.03 9.67 -4.00
CA LEU A 79 -1.34 9.96 -2.74
C LEU A 79 0.11 10.40 -2.93
N GLY A 80 0.83 9.76 -3.86
CA GLY A 80 2.23 10.06 -4.13
C GLY A 80 2.42 11.46 -4.70
N LEU A 81 1.59 11.84 -5.68
CA LEU A 81 1.63 13.17 -6.29
C LEU A 81 1.26 14.26 -5.27
N GLU A 82 0.20 14.04 -4.51
CA GLU A 82 -0.24 15.00 -3.49
C GLU A 82 0.80 15.19 -2.38
N SER A 83 1.48 14.11 -1.99
CA SER A 83 2.58 14.19 -1.04
C SER A 83 3.77 14.95 -1.61
N ALA A 84 4.13 14.69 -2.86
CA ALA A 84 5.22 15.37 -3.55
C ALA A 84 4.99 16.88 -3.60
N LYS A 85 3.78 17.31 -3.96
CA LYS A 85 3.37 18.72 -3.97
C LYS A 85 3.54 19.39 -2.61
N ARG A 86 3.01 18.76 -1.56
CA ARG A 86 3.04 19.33 -0.20
C ARG A 86 4.43 19.37 0.41
N LEU A 87 5.26 18.37 0.13
CA LEU A 87 6.65 18.34 0.59
C LEU A 87 7.50 19.37 -0.16
N ALA A 88 7.26 19.56 -1.47
CA ALA A 88 7.88 20.62 -2.24
C ALA A 88 7.48 22.02 -1.74
N ALA A 89 6.19 22.24 -1.45
CA ALA A 89 5.70 23.48 -0.83
C ALA A 89 6.28 23.73 0.58
N GLY A 90 6.60 22.66 1.31
CA GLY A 90 7.34 22.71 2.58
C GLY A 90 8.83 23.03 2.43
N GLY A 91 9.36 23.09 1.20
CA GLY A 91 10.74 23.46 0.90
C GLY A 91 11.69 22.29 0.62
N ALA A 92 11.18 21.06 0.48
CA ALA A 92 12.00 19.88 0.17
C ALA A 92 12.45 19.86 -1.30
N ASN A 93 13.63 19.28 -1.56
CA ASN A 93 13.98 18.77 -2.88
C ASN A 93 13.25 17.45 -3.11
N VAL A 94 12.47 17.32 -4.18
CA VAL A 94 11.61 16.16 -4.41
C VAL A 94 12.04 15.39 -5.65
N VAL A 95 12.35 14.10 -5.46
CA VAL A 95 12.54 13.15 -6.54
C VAL A 95 11.23 12.41 -6.78
N VAL A 96 10.56 12.74 -7.88
CA VAL A 96 9.34 12.07 -8.31
C VAL A 96 9.69 10.87 -9.17
N THR A 97 9.07 9.74 -8.88
CA THR A 97 9.22 8.55 -9.72
C THR A 97 7.91 8.05 -10.28
N ALA A 98 7.98 7.45 -11.46
CA ALA A 98 6.87 6.83 -12.16
C ALA A 98 7.39 5.72 -13.08
N ARG A 99 6.52 4.79 -13.50
CA ARG A 99 6.92 3.67 -14.36
C ARG A 99 7.63 4.08 -15.65
N THR A 100 7.26 5.22 -16.23
CA THR A 100 7.90 5.75 -17.44
C THR A 100 8.44 7.14 -17.20
N GLN A 101 9.51 7.50 -17.91
CA GLN A 101 10.16 8.79 -17.77
C GLN A 101 9.19 9.95 -18.07
N ALA A 102 8.41 9.84 -19.14
CA ALA A 102 7.40 10.84 -19.51
C ALA A 102 6.36 11.10 -18.39
N LYS A 103 5.93 10.04 -17.67
CA LYS A 103 5.01 10.19 -16.53
C LYS A 103 5.68 10.84 -15.33
N ALA A 104 6.96 10.55 -15.09
CA ALA A 104 7.73 11.18 -14.03
C ALA A 104 7.94 12.68 -14.33
N GLU A 105 8.22 13.04 -15.58
CA GLU A 105 8.38 14.44 -16.01
C GLU A 105 7.07 15.22 -15.92
N ASP A 106 5.95 14.61 -16.29
CA ASP A 106 4.63 15.23 -16.10
C ASP A 106 4.30 15.48 -14.63
N ALA A 107 4.61 14.51 -13.77
CA ALA A 107 4.50 14.67 -12.33
C ALA A 107 5.40 15.80 -11.82
N ALA A 108 6.65 15.85 -12.27
CA ALA A 108 7.60 16.87 -11.86
C ALA A 108 7.09 18.28 -12.18
N ARG A 109 6.55 18.51 -13.39
CA ARG A 109 5.95 19.81 -13.74
C ARG A 109 4.84 20.23 -12.77
N LYS A 110 3.96 19.28 -12.40
CA LYS A 110 2.87 19.52 -11.44
C LYS A 110 3.36 19.81 -10.04
N VAL A 111 4.48 19.20 -9.62
CA VAL A 111 5.09 19.41 -8.30
C VAL A 111 5.89 20.71 -8.27
N SER A 112 6.61 21.03 -9.33
CA SER A 112 7.35 22.30 -9.47
C SER A 112 6.44 23.53 -9.38
N ALA A 113 5.17 23.42 -9.82
CA ALA A 113 4.20 24.50 -9.68
C ALA A 113 3.86 24.87 -8.21
N GLU A 114 4.15 23.97 -7.27
CA GLU A 114 3.92 24.16 -5.83
C GLU A 114 5.24 24.42 -5.07
N ALA A 115 6.38 24.31 -5.74
CA ALA A 115 7.71 24.52 -5.17
C ALA A 115 8.10 26.01 -5.28
N SER A 116 8.98 26.50 -4.39
CA SER A 116 9.64 27.78 -4.64
C SER A 116 10.81 27.60 -5.62
N GLU A 117 11.29 28.69 -6.22
CA GLU A 117 12.38 28.64 -7.22
C GLU A 117 13.68 28.02 -6.68
N ALA A 118 13.86 28.00 -5.35
CA ALA A 118 15.04 27.45 -4.71
C ALA A 118 15.07 25.91 -4.63
N GLN A 119 13.94 25.22 -4.80
CA GLN A 119 13.86 23.76 -4.66
C GLN A 119 14.00 23.06 -6.00
N ARG A 120 14.71 21.93 -5.96
CA ARG A 120 14.83 21.04 -7.10
C ARG A 120 13.72 19.99 -7.10
N VAL A 121 13.03 19.86 -8.21
CA VAL A 121 12.12 18.73 -8.49
C VAL A 121 12.72 17.90 -9.61
N THR A 122 13.02 16.64 -9.34
CA THR A 122 13.73 15.74 -10.27
C THR A 122 12.84 14.56 -10.66
N ALA A 123 12.74 14.28 -11.96
CA ALA A 123 11.97 13.16 -12.48
C ALA A 123 12.87 11.97 -12.80
N VAL A 124 12.57 10.80 -12.23
CA VAL A 124 13.29 9.55 -12.53
C VAL A 124 12.31 8.41 -12.74
N SER A 125 12.43 7.71 -13.86
CA SER A 125 11.63 6.51 -14.11
C SER A 125 11.95 5.38 -13.10
N LEU A 126 10.95 4.63 -12.67
CA LEU A 126 11.09 3.47 -11.78
C LEU A 126 9.92 2.51 -12.01
N ASP A 127 10.23 1.29 -12.44
CA ASP A 127 9.26 0.20 -12.50
C ASP A 127 9.59 -0.83 -11.43
N LEU A 128 8.75 -0.91 -10.40
CA LEU A 128 8.90 -1.86 -9.29
C LEU A 128 8.55 -3.29 -9.68
N ALA A 129 7.97 -3.51 -10.87
CA ALA A 129 7.72 -4.84 -11.42
C ALA A 129 8.91 -5.39 -12.24
N ASP A 130 10.03 -4.68 -12.30
CA ASP A 130 11.27 -5.15 -12.94
C ASP A 130 12.48 -4.78 -12.06
N LEU A 131 13.09 -5.76 -11.41
CA LEU A 131 14.23 -5.52 -10.51
C LEU A 131 15.46 -4.95 -11.24
N ARG A 132 15.57 -5.07 -12.57
CA ARG A 132 16.64 -4.37 -13.33
C ARG A 132 16.39 -2.86 -13.33
N SER A 133 15.13 -2.43 -13.43
CA SER A 133 14.76 -1.01 -13.27
C SER A 133 15.15 -0.52 -11.88
N VAL A 134 14.84 -1.30 -10.84
CA VAL A 134 15.19 -0.97 -9.46
C VAL A 134 16.71 -0.87 -9.25
N ARG A 135 17.47 -1.89 -9.67
CA ARG A 135 18.94 -1.93 -9.52
C ARG A 135 19.66 -0.78 -10.23
N THR A 136 19.13 -0.30 -11.34
CA THR A 136 19.73 0.80 -12.12
C THR A 136 19.26 2.18 -11.68
N LEU A 137 18.34 2.27 -10.71
CA LEU A 137 17.83 3.56 -10.21
C LEU A 137 18.94 4.46 -9.64
N PRO A 138 19.90 3.99 -8.81
CA PRO A 138 20.92 4.88 -8.24
C PRO A 138 21.73 5.61 -9.32
N THR A 139 22.12 4.92 -10.39
CA THR A 139 22.84 5.53 -11.52
C THR A 139 22.00 6.59 -12.24
N ARG A 140 20.72 6.30 -12.47
CA ARG A 140 19.80 7.26 -13.12
C ARG A 140 19.49 8.44 -12.21
N LEU A 141 19.45 8.22 -10.91
CA LEU A 141 19.28 9.26 -9.90
C LEU A 141 20.48 10.21 -9.87
N ASP A 142 21.70 9.68 -9.79
CA ASP A 142 22.92 10.49 -9.81
C ASP A 142 23.02 11.31 -11.10
N ALA A 143 22.71 10.70 -12.24
CA ALA A 143 22.65 11.39 -13.53
C ALA A 143 21.61 12.53 -13.53
N ALA A 144 20.41 12.27 -13.02
CA ALA A 144 19.32 13.25 -12.99
C ALA A 144 19.58 14.40 -11.98
N LEU A 145 20.33 14.14 -10.91
CA LEU A 145 20.72 15.15 -9.93
C LEU A 145 22.01 15.90 -10.32
N GLY A 146 22.74 15.44 -11.34
CA GLY A 146 24.01 16.01 -11.74
C GLY A 146 25.08 15.92 -10.66
N ALA A 147 24.93 14.96 -9.74
CA ALA A 147 25.79 14.76 -8.60
C ALA A 147 26.01 13.26 -8.43
N LYS A 148 27.27 12.84 -8.34
CA LYS A 148 27.57 11.48 -7.90
C LYS A 148 27.25 11.37 -6.42
N GLU A 149 26.70 10.24 -6.03
CA GLU A 149 26.48 9.90 -4.63
C GLU A 149 25.51 10.87 -3.93
N ALA A 150 24.38 11.20 -4.57
CA ALA A 150 23.38 12.04 -3.92
C ALA A 150 22.88 11.42 -2.61
N ALA A 151 22.64 12.25 -1.59
CA ALA A 151 22.01 11.83 -0.34
C ALA A 151 20.49 11.83 -0.49
N ILE A 152 19.83 10.86 0.15
CA ILE A 152 18.37 10.83 0.29
C ILE A 152 18.07 10.88 1.78
N ASP A 153 17.30 11.87 2.21
CA ASP A 153 16.92 12.03 3.61
C ASP A 153 15.63 11.28 3.93
N VAL A 154 14.71 11.19 2.96
CA VAL A 154 13.45 10.48 3.12
C VAL A 154 13.16 9.64 1.88
N LEU A 155 12.99 8.33 2.08
CA LEU A 155 12.43 7.42 1.09
C LEU A 155 10.99 7.09 1.46
N LEU A 156 10.05 7.51 0.61
CA LEU A 156 8.63 7.20 0.74
C LEU A 156 8.24 6.09 -0.25
N ASN A 157 8.20 4.86 0.25
CA ASN A 157 7.69 3.68 -0.42
C ASN A 157 6.15 3.76 -0.51
N ASN A 158 5.65 4.57 -1.43
CA ASN A 158 4.23 4.90 -1.61
C ASN A 158 3.55 4.09 -2.73
N ALA A 159 4.28 3.76 -3.79
CA ALA A 159 3.72 3.06 -4.93
C ALA A 159 3.02 1.77 -4.49
N GLY A 160 1.91 1.46 -5.13
CA GLY A 160 1.21 0.22 -4.85
C GLY A 160 0.17 -0.09 -5.90
N VAL A 161 -0.19 -1.35 -5.94
CA VAL A 161 -1.24 -1.90 -6.78
C VAL A 161 -2.19 -2.73 -5.92
N MET A 162 -3.43 -2.85 -6.39
CA MET A 162 -4.52 -3.53 -5.72
C MET A 162 -5.45 -4.11 -6.77
N ALA A 163 -6.19 -5.16 -6.42
CA ALA A 163 -7.19 -5.79 -7.27
C ALA A 163 -6.67 -6.19 -8.66
N ILE A 164 -5.38 -6.57 -8.75
CA ILE A 164 -4.82 -7.13 -9.98
C ILE A 164 -5.45 -8.52 -10.21
N PRO A 165 -5.82 -8.88 -11.46
CA PRO A 165 -6.21 -10.25 -11.79
C PRO A 165 -5.21 -11.29 -11.27
N GLN A 166 -5.72 -12.41 -10.75
CA GLN A 166 -4.88 -13.50 -10.24
C GLN A 166 -3.94 -14.02 -11.34
N HIS A 167 -2.80 -14.59 -10.92
CA HIS A 167 -1.77 -15.20 -11.80
C HIS A 167 -0.96 -14.25 -12.68
N LEU A 168 -1.15 -12.94 -12.57
CA LEU A 168 -0.20 -12.01 -13.18
C LEU A 168 1.10 -11.98 -12.37
N VAL A 169 2.22 -11.99 -13.07
CA VAL A 169 3.56 -11.92 -12.47
C VAL A 169 4.34 -10.67 -12.89
N THR A 170 5.37 -10.34 -12.11
CA THR A 170 6.38 -9.33 -12.44
C THR A 170 7.34 -9.85 -13.53
N ALA A 171 8.23 -9.00 -14.04
CA ALA A 171 9.28 -9.42 -14.98
C ALA A 171 10.23 -10.46 -14.36
N ASP A 172 10.34 -10.46 -13.04
CA ASP A 172 11.16 -11.39 -12.25
C ASP A 172 10.37 -12.63 -11.75
N GLY A 173 9.11 -12.79 -12.17
CA GLY A 173 8.31 -13.99 -11.89
C GLY A 173 7.56 -13.99 -10.55
N PHE A 174 7.52 -12.88 -9.81
CA PHE A 174 6.77 -12.80 -8.55
C PHE A 174 5.29 -12.54 -8.78
N GLU A 175 4.42 -12.97 -7.87
CA GLU A 175 3.02 -12.52 -7.85
C GLU A 175 2.97 -11.00 -7.89
N LYS A 176 2.19 -10.43 -8.81
CA LYS A 176 2.33 -9.02 -9.18
C LYS A 176 2.05 -8.03 -8.04
N THR A 177 1.12 -8.36 -7.13
CA THR A 177 0.78 -7.48 -6.00
C THR A 177 1.89 -7.47 -4.96
N VAL A 178 2.32 -8.64 -4.48
CA VAL A 178 3.42 -8.82 -3.53
C VAL A 178 4.75 -8.34 -4.14
N GLY A 179 4.97 -8.67 -5.41
CA GLY A 179 6.13 -8.26 -6.19
C GLY A 179 6.30 -6.75 -6.25
N ILE A 180 5.25 -6.00 -6.57
CA ILE A 180 5.32 -4.53 -6.64
C ILE A 180 5.27 -3.87 -5.26
N ASN A 181 4.32 -4.29 -4.42
CA ASN A 181 4.06 -3.59 -3.16
C ASN A 181 5.17 -3.83 -2.13
N HIS A 182 5.79 -5.00 -2.13
CA HIS A 182 6.80 -5.42 -1.15
C HIS A 182 8.17 -5.69 -1.79
N LEU A 183 8.32 -6.71 -2.64
CA LEU A 183 9.65 -7.16 -3.10
C LEU A 183 10.41 -6.09 -3.91
N GLY A 184 9.71 -5.35 -4.77
CA GLY A 184 10.28 -4.22 -5.52
C GLY A 184 10.73 -3.09 -4.60
N HIS A 185 9.98 -2.80 -3.53
CA HIS A 185 10.39 -1.80 -2.53
C HIS A 185 11.52 -2.29 -1.64
N PHE A 186 11.54 -3.58 -1.29
CA PHE A 186 12.65 -4.19 -0.55
C PHE A 186 13.96 -4.02 -1.33
N ALA A 187 13.95 -4.43 -2.60
CA ALA A 187 15.11 -4.26 -3.48
C ALA A 187 15.48 -2.78 -3.71
N LEU A 188 14.48 -1.89 -3.74
CA LEU A 188 14.71 -0.45 -3.84
C LEU A 188 15.43 0.11 -2.61
N VAL A 189 15.00 -0.28 -1.40
CA VAL A 189 15.65 0.13 -0.16
C VAL A 189 17.09 -0.35 -0.15
N ALA A 190 17.35 -1.61 -0.53
CA ALA A 190 18.71 -2.14 -0.68
C ALA A 190 19.55 -1.30 -1.66
N ALA A 191 19.02 -1.01 -2.85
CA ALA A 191 19.72 -0.24 -3.87
C ALA A 191 20.01 1.22 -3.46
N LEU A 192 19.13 1.83 -2.68
CA LEU A 192 19.25 3.21 -2.21
C LEU A 192 19.95 3.34 -0.84
N MET A 193 20.33 2.23 -0.21
CA MET A 193 20.94 2.27 1.12
C MET A 193 22.22 3.12 1.18
N PRO A 194 23.14 3.07 0.20
CA PRO A 194 24.28 3.98 0.16
C PRO A 194 23.89 5.47 0.14
N ALA A 195 22.79 5.84 -0.51
CA ALA A 195 22.28 7.22 -0.57
C ALA A 195 21.62 7.66 0.74
N LEU A 196 20.88 6.75 1.37
CA LEU A 196 20.24 6.98 2.66
C LEU A 196 21.29 7.15 3.77
N LYS A 197 22.34 6.33 3.81
CA LYS A 197 23.43 6.44 4.81
C LYS A 197 24.20 7.77 4.74
N ARG A 198 24.15 8.48 3.62
CA ARG A 198 24.78 9.81 3.46
C ARG A 198 23.95 10.95 4.06
N SER A 199 22.71 10.72 4.47
CA SER A 199 21.91 11.74 5.16
C SER A 199 22.56 12.14 6.48
N ALA A 200 23.07 13.37 6.57
CA ALA A 200 23.79 13.87 7.74
C ALA A 200 22.88 13.98 8.99
N ALA A 201 21.61 14.35 8.79
CA ALA A 201 20.59 14.46 9.83
C ALA A 201 19.95 13.11 10.19
N GLY A 202 20.18 12.09 9.35
CA GLY A 202 19.65 10.74 9.51
C GLY A 202 18.43 10.46 8.64
N PHE A 203 18.48 9.33 7.94
CA PHE A 203 17.51 8.98 6.90
C PHE A 203 16.20 8.42 7.47
N ARG A 204 15.12 8.58 6.71
CA ARG A 204 13.80 8.02 7.01
C ARG A 204 13.31 7.13 5.90
N ILE A 205 12.83 5.95 6.26
CA ILE A 205 12.09 5.07 5.35
C ILE A 205 10.64 5.02 5.82
N ILE A 206 9.72 5.37 4.92
CA ILE A 206 8.28 5.38 5.19
C ILE A 206 7.61 4.43 4.21
N THR A 207 6.92 3.42 4.70
CA THR A 207 6.29 2.40 3.87
C THR A 207 4.78 2.45 3.97
N VAL A 208 4.11 2.72 2.85
CA VAL A 208 2.65 2.77 2.79
C VAL A 208 2.08 1.36 2.80
N SER A 209 1.44 1.01 3.92
CA SER A 209 0.67 -0.21 4.11
C SER A 209 -0.83 0.11 3.91
N SER A 210 -1.72 -0.59 4.62
CA SER A 210 -3.17 -0.42 4.60
C SER A 210 -3.79 -1.20 5.75
N ASP A 211 -4.98 -0.84 6.21
CA ASP A 211 -5.78 -1.71 7.09
C ASP A 211 -6.09 -3.08 6.50
N ALA A 212 -5.94 -3.26 5.18
CA ALA A 212 -5.96 -4.59 4.55
C ALA A 212 -4.90 -5.56 5.12
N HIS A 213 -3.82 -5.07 5.75
CA HIS A 213 -2.85 -5.94 6.45
C HIS A 213 -3.52 -6.82 7.52
N ARG A 214 -4.65 -6.35 8.08
CA ARG A 214 -5.42 -7.07 9.10
C ARG A 214 -6.11 -8.32 8.56
N LEU A 215 -6.24 -8.46 7.24
CA LEU A 215 -6.78 -9.65 6.58
C LEU A 215 -5.78 -10.82 6.58
N ALA A 216 -4.48 -10.54 6.76
CA ALA A 216 -3.45 -11.56 6.83
C ALA A 216 -3.33 -12.08 8.27
N THR A 217 -3.68 -13.35 8.49
CA THR A 217 -3.49 -14.03 9.77
C THR A 217 -2.06 -14.57 9.88
N SER A 218 -1.65 -14.94 11.09
CA SER A 218 -0.34 -15.58 11.31
C SER A 218 -0.19 -16.86 10.48
N GLU A 219 -1.26 -17.64 10.33
CA GLU A 219 -1.29 -18.87 9.54
C GLU A 219 -1.13 -18.56 8.05
N SER A 220 -1.87 -17.58 7.51
CA SER A 220 -1.75 -17.23 6.08
C SER A 220 -0.38 -16.65 5.74
N ILE A 221 0.20 -15.86 6.64
CA ILE A 221 1.56 -15.33 6.46
C ILE A 221 2.56 -16.48 6.47
N LYS A 222 2.52 -17.36 7.48
CA LYS A 222 3.43 -18.51 7.56
C LYS A 222 3.35 -19.38 6.32
N ALA A 223 2.15 -19.74 5.89
CA ALA A 223 1.97 -20.59 4.73
C ALA A 223 2.48 -19.94 3.43
N ALA A 224 2.29 -18.63 3.26
CA ALA A 224 2.88 -17.89 2.14
C ALA A 224 4.42 -17.85 2.20
N LEU A 225 5.01 -17.70 3.39
CA LEU A 225 6.47 -17.74 3.58
C LEU A 225 7.03 -19.15 3.38
N ASP A 226 6.34 -20.19 3.83
CA ASP A 226 6.73 -21.60 3.63
C ASP A 226 6.72 -21.96 2.14
N ALA A 227 5.82 -21.35 1.37
CA ALA A 227 5.78 -21.42 -0.09
C ALA A 227 6.76 -20.45 -0.78
N ASN A 228 7.67 -19.77 -0.05
CA ASN A 228 8.59 -18.76 -0.62
C ASN A 228 7.89 -17.68 -1.46
N LEU A 229 6.68 -17.26 -1.06
CA LEU A 229 5.84 -16.31 -1.78
C LEU A 229 5.55 -16.71 -3.24
N ASP A 230 5.43 -18.02 -3.49
CA ASP A 230 5.14 -18.58 -4.81
C ASP A 230 3.89 -17.91 -5.44
N PRO A 231 3.97 -17.42 -6.69
CA PRO A 231 2.81 -16.87 -7.39
C PRO A 231 1.64 -17.84 -7.57
N GLU A 232 1.89 -19.15 -7.59
CA GLU A 232 0.86 -20.19 -7.68
C GLU A 232 0.15 -20.41 -6.34
N TYR A 233 0.73 -19.98 -5.21
CA TYR A 233 0.12 -20.03 -3.88
C TYR A 233 -0.99 -18.96 -3.70
N ALA A 234 -1.30 -18.17 -4.73
CA ALA A 234 -2.15 -16.98 -4.66
C ALA A 234 -3.44 -17.18 -3.84
N ALA A 235 -3.55 -16.41 -2.75
CA ALA A 235 -4.76 -16.36 -1.94
C ALA A 235 -5.83 -15.58 -2.71
N ALA A 236 -6.99 -16.23 -2.95
CA ALA A 236 -8.06 -15.65 -3.74
C ALA A 236 -8.60 -14.32 -3.16
N GLY A 237 -9.13 -13.47 -4.04
CA GLY A 237 -9.72 -12.18 -3.67
C GLY A 237 -8.69 -11.19 -3.11
N TRP A 238 -8.89 -10.77 -1.87
CA TRP A 238 -8.07 -9.75 -1.20
C TRP A 238 -6.81 -10.29 -0.52
N GLY A 239 -6.59 -11.61 -0.56
CA GLY A 239 -5.52 -12.28 0.17
C GLY A 239 -4.12 -11.76 -0.16
N ASN A 240 -3.74 -11.72 -1.43
CA ASN A 240 -2.41 -11.22 -1.85
C ASN A 240 -2.21 -9.74 -1.53
N TYR A 241 -3.27 -8.93 -1.63
CA TYR A 241 -3.20 -7.52 -1.25
C TYR A 241 -2.98 -7.39 0.27
N GLY A 242 -3.79 -8.08 1.08
CA GLY A 242 -3.62 -8.10 2.54
C GLY A 242 -2.24 -8.60 2.97
N LEU A 243 -1.77 -9.69 2.35
CA LEU A 243 -0.41 -10.23 2.54
C LEU A 243 0.66 -9.19 2.19
N SER A 244 0.55 -8.53 1.03
CA SER A 244 1.52 -7.49 0.63
C SER A 244 1.55 -6.31 1.62
N LYS A 245 0.41 -5.96 2.22
CA LYS A 245 0.31 -4.88 3.19
C LYS A 245 0.78 -5.31 4.58
N ALA A 246 0.60 -6.57 4.96
CA ALA A 246 1.25 -7.16 6.14
C ALA A 246 2.77 -7.23 5.96
N ALA A 247 3.25 -7.61 4.78
CA ALA A 247 4.67 -7.64 4.43
C ALA A 247 5.32 -6.25 4.59
N ASN A 248 4.63 -5.17 4.19
CA ASN A 248 5.13 -3.81 4.41
C ASN A 248 5.29 -3.43 5.90
N VAL A 249 4.43 -3.93 6.79
CA VAL A 249 4.55 -3.70 8.24
C VAL A 249 5.68 -4.56 8.82
N LEU A 250 5.74 -5.85 8.47
CA LEU A 250 6.81 -6.77 8.87
C LEU A 250 8.20 -6.26 8.42
N PHE A 251 8.30 -5.81 7.17
CA PHE A 251 9.49 -5.14 6.64
C PHE A 251 9.93 -3.98 7.52
N THR A 252 8.98 -3.14 7.94
CA THR A 252 9.27 -1.98 8.79
C THR A 252 9.81 -2.40 10.16
N VAL A 253 9.21 -3.43 10.77
CA VAL A 253 9.66 -3.99 12.05
C VAL A 253 11.11 -4.46 11.97
N GLU A 254 11.42 -5.30 10.97
CA GLU A 254 12.78 -5.82 10.81
C GLU A 254 13.77 -4.70 10.41
N MET A 255 13.39 -3.80 9.50
CA MET A 255 14.25 -2.69 9.09
C MET A 255 14.63 -1.80 10.27
N GLN A 256 13.66 -1.42 11.11
CA GLN A 256 13.95 -0.61 12.30
C GLN A 256 14.86 -1.35 13.29
N SER A 257 14.59 -2.64 13.54
CA SER A 257 15.44 -3.49 14.40
C SER A 257 16.89 -3.50 13.92
N ARG A 258 17.10 -3.68 12.61
CA ARG A 258 18.45 -3.71 12.04
C ARG A 258 19.14 -2.35 12.01
N ILE A 259 18.42 -1.26 11.72
CA ILE A 259 18.94 0.11 11.84
C ILE A 259 19.46 0.37 13.25
N GLU A 260 18.70 -0.03 14.27
CA GLU A 260 19.09 0.13 15.68
C GLU A 260 20.30 -0.73 16.04
N ALA A 261 20.31 -2.00 15.60
CA ALA A 261 21.45 -2.90 15.82
C ALA A 261 22.75 -2.41 15.16
N ALA A 262 22.65 -1.77 13.99
CA ALA A 262 23.78 -1.16 13.29
C ALA A 262 24.20 0.22 13.88
N GLY A 263 23.44 0.76 14.83
CA GLY A 263 23.73 2.07 15.44
C GLY A 263 23.60 3.25 14.47
N LEU A 264 22.85 3.09 13.38
CA LEU A 264 22.68 4.14 12.37
C LEU A 264 21.72 5.23 12.86
N LYS A 265 21.96 6.45 12.39
CA LYS A 265 21.00 7.56 12.51
C LYS A 265 19.91 7.38 11.45
N GLY A 266 19.02 6.41 11.66
CA GLY A 266 17.95 6.10 10.72
C GLY A 266 16.64 5.78 11.42
N SER A 267 15.53 5.79 10.68
CA SER A 267 14.25 5.29 11.19
C SER A 267 13.40 4.69 10.07
N ALA A 268 12.73 3.57 10.33
CA ALA A 268 11.72 2.98 9.47
C ALA A 268 10.34 3.01 10.15
N VAL A 269 9.33 3.46 9.42
CA VAL A 269 7.93 3.43 9.85
C VAL A 269 7.01 2.97 8.72
N SER A 270 5.82 2.52 9.08
CA SER A 270 4.75 2.21 8.14
C SER A 270 3.46 2.92 8.50
N LEU A 271 2.53 3.01 7.55
CA LEU A 271 1.27 3.71 7.77
C LEU A 271 0.10 3.15 6.98
N HIS A 272 -1.11 3.45 7.46
CA HIS A 272 -2.35 3.45 6.69
C HIS A 272 -2.67 4.86 6.18
N PRO A 273 -2.98 5.03 4.88
CA PRO A 273 -3.37 6.32 4.34
C PRO A 273 -4.87 6.62 4.45
N GLY A 274 -5.68 5.78 5.11
CA GLY A 274 -7.14 5.83 5.00
C GLY A 274 -7.68 5.05 3.79
N VAL A 275 -9.01 5.00 3.65
CA VAL A 275 -9.67 4.49 2.44
C VAL A 275 -9.80 5.64 1.46
N VAL A 276 -8.92 5.73 0.48
CA VAL A 276 -8.79 6.93 -0.38
C VAL A 276 -9.28 6.65 -1.79
N GLN A 277 -9.99 7.62 -2.39
CA GLN A 277 -10.34 7.55 -3.81
C GLN A 277 -9.07 7.74 -4.66
N THR A 278 -8.46 6.63 -5.06
CA THR A 278 -7.24 6.64 -5.89
C THR A 278 -7.44 5.75 -7.11
N ASP A 279 -6.62 5.96 -8.14
CA ASP A 279 -6.52 5.08 -9.32
C ASP A 279 -6.15 3.62 -8.96
N LEU A 280 -5.84 3.36 -7.68
CA LEU A 280 -5.57 2.03 -7.12
C LEU A 280 -6.77 1.08 -7.30
N GLY A 281 -7.99 1.62 -7.37
CA GLY A 281 -9.24 0.87 -7.61
C GLY A 281 -9.59 0.67 -9.09
N ARG A 282 -8.74 1.02 -10.07
CA ARG A 282 -9.10 0.95 -11.50
C ARG A 282 -9.53 -0.44 -12.00
N PHE A 283 -9.08 -1.51 -11.34
CA PHE A 283 -9.50 -2.89 -11.64
C PHE A 283 -10.75 -3.35 -10.87
N ILE A 284 -11.20 -2.58 -9.86
CA ILE A 284 -12.45 -2.84 -9.13
C ILE A 284 -13.66 -2.42 -9.98
N MET A 285 -13.52 -1.40 -10.84
CA MET A 285 -14.58 -0.94 -11.75
C MET A 285 -14.48 -1.48 -13.18
N GLY A 286 -13.43 -2.24 -13.52
CA GLY A 286 -13.18 -2.72 -14.88
C GLY A 286 -12.75 -4.18 -14.87
N GLY A 287 -13.72 -5.10 -14.81
CA GLY A 287 -13.50 -6.53 -15.01
C GLY A 287 -13.11 -6.94 -16.43
N VAL A 288 -12.61 -6.02 -17.26
CA VAL A 288 -12.21 -6.27 -18.65
C VAL A 288 -11.04 -5.34 -19.00
N GLY A 289 -10.06 -5.87 -19.74
CA GLY A 289 -8.83 -5.17 -20.12
C GLY A 289 -9.08 -3.81 -20.75
N ALA A 290 -8.20 -2.86 -20.42
CA ALA A 290 -8.30 -1.45 -20.80
C ALA A 290 -8.05 -1.17 -22.31
N GLU A 291 -8.26 -2.13 -23.21
CA GLU A 291 -8.13 -1.92 -24.66
C GLU A 291 -9.46 -1.98 -25.44
N ASP A 292 -10.59 -2.41 -24.85
CA ASP A 292 -11.84 -2.59 -25.61
C ASP A 292 -13.01 -1.67 -25.24
N VAL A 293 -12.88 -0.73 -24.30
CA VAL A 293 -13.99 0.21 -24.00
C VAL A 293 -13.89 1.45 -24.89
N ARG A 294 -14.29 1.30 -26.16
CA ARG A 294 -14.97 2.40 -26.84
C ARG A 294 -16.21 2.70 -26.01
N LEU A 295 -16.30 3.92 -25.50
CA LEU A 295 -17.46 4.46 -24.79
C LEU A 295 -18.73 4.20 -25.60
N SER A 296 -19.47 3.15 -25.27
CA SER A 296 -20.87 3.02 -25.67
C SER A 296 -21.71 3.64 -24.57
N GLU A 297 -22.38 4.76 -24.88
CA GLU A 297 -23.27 5.55 -24.01
C GLU A 297 -24.55 4.81 -23.56
N THR A 298 -24.50 3.48 -23.39
CA THR A 298 -25.69 2.65 -23.14
C THR A 298 -25.58 1.75 -21.91
N ALA A 299 -24.66 2.03 -20.98
CA ALA A 299 -24.76 1.45 -19.64
C ALA A 299 -25.85 2.20 -18.86
N ALA A 300 -27.05 1.61 -18.79
CA ALA A 300 -28.18 2.16 -18.05
C ALA A 300 -27.77 2.54 -16.62
N ALA A 301 -28.10 3.76 -16.21
CA ALA A 301 -27.84 4.26 -14.86
C ALA A 301 -28.48 3.32 -13.82
N PRO A 302 -27.78 2.97 -12.72
CA PRO A 302 -28.35 2.10 -11.71
C PRO A 302 -29.54 2.78 -11.05
N THR A 303 -30.73 2.19 -11.20
CA THR A 303 -31.96 2.61 -10.50
C THR A 303 -32.24 1.68 -9.32
N GLY A 304 -32.82 2.23 -8.24
CA GLY A 304 -33.24 1.48 -7.06
C GLY A 304 -32.16 1.32 -5.97
N VAL A 305 -32.25 0.24 -5.20
CA VAL A 305 -31.47 -0.04 -3.98
C VAL A 305 -29.94 0.03 -4.21
N GLY A 306 -29.47 -0.18 -5.45
CA GLY A 306 -28.07 -0.03 -5.83
C GLY A 306 -27.56 1.41 -5.89
N LYS A 307 -28.43 2.39 -6.21
CA LYS A 307 -28.11 3.83 -6.11
C LYS A 307 -28.02 4.25 -4.64
N LEU A 308 -28.93 3.77 -3.81
CA LEU A 308 -28.97 4.07 -2.38
C LEU A 308 -27.79 3.44 -1.61
N LEU A 309 -27.37 2.21 -1.94
CA LEU A 309 -26.16 1.58 -1.37
C LEU A 309 -24.87 2.31 -1.76
N LYS A 310 -24.79 2.83 -2.99
CA LYS A 310 -23.66 3.63 -3.46
C LYS A 310 -23.59 4.99 -2.76
N GLU A 311 -24.71 5.70 -2.69
CA GLU A 311 -24.82 7.06 -2.11
C GLU A 311 -24.73 7.10 -0.58
N THR A 312 -25.02 5.99 0.14
CA THR A 312 -25.15 6.04 1.61
C THR A 312 -23.99 5.40 2.39
N LEU A 313 -23.24 4.45 1.81
CA LEU A 313 -22.21 3.68 2.53
C LEU A 313 -20.80 3.78 1.95
N LEU A 314 -20.63 3.93 0.63
CA LEU A 314 -19.29 4.03 0.01
C LEU A 314 -18.75 5.46 0.06
N ASP A 315 -19.57 6.47 -0.19
CA ASP A 315 -19.16 7.89 -0.16
C ASP A 315 -18.82 8.41 1.26
N LYS A 316 -19.24 7.69 2.31
CA LYS A 316 -18.95 8.05 3.71
C LYS A 316 -17.66 7.45 4.27
N VAL A 317 -17.07 6.46 3.58
CA VAL A 317 -15.84 5.78 4.01
C VAL A 317 -14.63 6.24 3.19
N VAL A 318 -14.86 6.73 1.98
CA VAL A 318 -13.82 7.21 1.08
C VAL A 318 -13.43 8.66 1.42
N ILE A 319 -12.17 8.88 1.77
CA ILE A 319 -11.63 10.21 2.04
C ILE A 319 -10.94 10.81 0.80
N PRO A 320 -10.88 12.16 0.70
CA PRO A 320 -10.12 12.84 -0.35
C PRO A 320 -8.63 12.48 -0.32
N VAL A 321 -7.97 12.56 -1.47
CA VAL A 321 -6.53 12.26 -1.61
C VAL A 321 -5.68 13.15 -0.70
N GLU A 322 -6.08 14.40 -0.55
CA GLU A 322 -5.44 15.40 0.30
C GLU A 322 -5.44 14.97 1.77
N VAL A 323 -6.58 14.44 2.25
CA VAL A 323 -6.68 13.93 3.62
C VAL A 323 -5.91 12.62 3.76
N GLY A 324 -5.97 11.74 2.76
CA GLY A 324 -5.25 10.46 2.81
C GLY A 324 -3.73 10.61 2.81
N ALA A 325 -3.21 11.64 2.14
CA ALA A 325 -1.78 11.96 2.14
C ALA A 325 -1.28 12.51 3.48
N ASN A 326 -2.15 12.87 4.44
CA ASN A 326 -1.75 13.48 5.71
C ASN A 326 -0.71 12.67 6.47
N THR A 327 -0.95 11.38 6.70
CA THR A 327 -0.04 10.56 7.52
C THR A 327 1.34 10.45 6.87
N GLN A 328 1.41 10.25 5.55
CA GLN A 328 2.70 10.13 4.86
C GLN A 328 3.46 11.46 4.77
N VAL A 329 2.76 12.58 4.55
CA VAL A 329 3.37 13.92 4.59
C VAL A 329 3.84 14.28 5.98
N PHE A 330 3.04 14.00 7.02
CA PHE A 330 3.42 14.22 8.42
C PHE A 330 4.69 13.46 8.82
N LEU A 331 4.78 12.18 8.47
CA LEU A 331 5.95 11.36 8.78
C LEU A 331 7.18 11.80 7.98
N ALA A 332 7.01 12.20 6.71
CA ALA A 332 8.09 12.73 5.89
C ALA A 332 8.58 14.08 6.40
N ALA A 333 7.66 14.91 6.90
CA ALA A 333 7.95 16.22 7.47
C ALA A 333 8.35 16.17 8.95
N ALA A 334 8.75 15.01 9.49
CA ALA A 334 9.09 14.86 10.91
C ALA A 334 10.24 15.77 11.42
N ALA A 335 10.90 16.53 10.53
CA ALA A 335 11.79 17.64 10.88
C ALA A 335 11.03 18.87 11.45
N ASP A 336 9.74 19.02 11.16
CA ASP A 336 8.88 20.08 11.67
C ASP A 336 8.43 19.79 13.12
N ALA A 337 8.66 20.76 14.01
CA ALA A 337 8.19 20.82 15.40
C ALA A 337 8.40 19.58 16.31
N GLY A 338 9.43 18.77 16.07
CA GLY A 338 9.72 17.59 16.89
C GLY A 338 8.67 16.50 16.73
N GLY A 339 8.37 16.12 15.47
CA GLY A 339 7.46 15.05 15.09
C GLY A 339 7.74 13.69 15.74
N ASP A 340 7.24 12.60 15.17
CA ASP A 340 7.33 11.27 15.80
C ASP A 340 8.78 10.82 16.10
N ARG A 341 9.80 11.34 15.39
CA ARG A 341 11.22 11.08 15.69
C ARG A 341 11.65 11.56 17.07
N ALA A 342 11.08 12.67 17.56
CA ALA A 342 11.38 13.18 18.88
C ALA A 342 10.73 12.35 20.00
N ARG A 343 9.72 11.53 19.64
CA ARG A 343 8.90 10.77 20.58
C ARG A 343 8.98 9.30 20.20
N ARG A 344 9.99 8.56 20.66
CA ARG A 344 10.13 7.10 20.41
C ARG A 344 8.77 6.40 20.57
N PRO A 345 8.06 6.08 19.47
CA PRO A 345 6.69 5.62 19.58
C PRO A 345 6.68 4.18 20.04
N LYS A 346 5.61 3.75 20.73
CA LYS A 346 5.46 2.35 21.17
C LYS A 346 5.28 1.36 20.01
N THR A 347 5.03 1.86 18.81
CA THR A 347 4.72 1.11 17.59
C THR A 347 5.23 1.91 16.39
N LEU A 348 5.61 1.20 15.33
CA LEU A 348 6.14 1.76 14.09
C LEU A 348 5.07 1.95 13.01
N TYR A 349 3.81 1.62 13.33
CA TYR A 349 2.67 1.74 12.42
C TYR A 349 1.81 2.95 12.78
N PHE A 350 1.44 3.75 11.77
CA PHE A 350 0.72 5.00 11.95
C PHE A 350 -0.60 5.03 11.19
N ASP A 351 -1.61 5.63 11.80
CA ASP A 351 -2.88 5.96 11.16
C ASP A 351 -3.33 7.34 11.66
N LYS A 352 -3.85 8.17 10.74
CA LYS A 352 -4.27 9.55 11.02
C LYS A 352 -3.23 10.33 11.84
N MET A 353 -1.96 10.27 11.40
CA MET A 353 -0.80 10.89 12.05
C MET A 353 -0.50 10.44 13.48
N LYS A 354 -1.09 9.33 13.94
CA LYS A 354 -0.90 8.77 15.29
C LYS A 354 -0.30 7.37 15.23
N ALA A 355 0.62 7.08 16.14
CA ALA A 355 1.14 5.73 16.31
C ALA A 355 0.01 4.82 16.84
N VAL A 356 -0.27 3.73 16.13
CA VAL A 356 -1.33 2.77 16.44
C VAL A 356 -0.82 1.34 16.31
N LYS A 357 -1.43 0.40 17.03
CA LYS A 357 -1.02 -1.01 16.99
C LYS A 357 -1.52 -1.65 15.68
N PRO A 358 -0.65 -2.27 14.85
CA PRO A 358 -1.10 -3.12 13.74
C PRO A 358 -1.68 -4.42 14.30
N ASN A 359 -2.08 -5.38 13.44
CA ASN A 359 -2.41 -6.72 13.95
C ASN A 359 -1.15 -7.41 14.51
N ASP A 360 -1.34 -8.37 15.43
CA ASP A 360 -0.22 -9.02 16.12
C ASP A 360 0.67 -9.79 15.14
N ALA A 361 0.07 -10.41 14.12
CA ALA A 361 0.80 -11.17 13.09
C ALA A 361 1.79 -10.30 12.31
N ALA A 362 1.40 -9.08 11.90
CA ALA A 362 2.27 -8.20 11.13
C ALA A 362 3.28 -7.43 12.00
N ALA A 363 3.16 -7.50 13.33
CA ALA A 363 4.13 -6.98 14.29
C ALA A 363 5.07 -8.06 14.87
N ASP A 364 4.90 -9.33 14.48
CA ASP A 364 5.71 -10.44 15.01
C ASP A 364 7.16 -10.37 14.49
N PRO A 365 8.17 -10.17 15.37
CA PRO A 365 9.57 -10.07 14.96
C PRO A 365 10.10 -11.36 14.30
N ALA A 366 9.58 -12.53 14.67
CA ALA A 366 10.02 -13.79 14.07
C ALA A 366 9.53 -13.92 12.63
N LEU A 367 8.29 -13.50 12.35
CA LEU A 367 7.78 -13.44 10.98
C LEU A 367 8.49 -12.35 10.17
N ALA A 368 8.84 -11.23 10.80
CA ALA A 368 9.54 -10.12 10.15
C ALA A 368 10.92 -10.56 9.66
N LYS A 369 11.69 -11.23 10.51
CA LYS A 369 13.00 -11.82 10.16
C LYS A 369 12.89 -12.87 9.05
N ARG A 370 11.91 -13.77 9.12
CA ARG A 370 11.68 -14.79 8.07
C ARG A 370 11.33 -14.16 6.71
N LEU A 371 10.43 -13.17 6.70
CA LEU A 371 10.07 -12.44 5.49
C LEU A 371 11.29 -11.74 4.88
N TRP A 372 12.15 -11.17 5.72
CA TRP A 372 13.38 -10.52 5.27
C TRP A 372 14.32 -11.48 4.55
N GLU A 373 14.63 -12.62 5.14
CA GLU A 373 15.51 -13.66 4.56
C GLU A 373 14.97 -14.16 3.21
N ILE A 374 13.65 -14.37 3.12
CA ILE A 374 12.98 -14.75 1.86
C ILE A 374 13.08 -13.59 0.85
N SER A 375 12.91 -12.35 1.28
CA SER A 375 12.99 -11.17 0.40
C SER A 375 14.40 -11.00 -0.16
N GLU A 376 15.45 -11.19 0.65
CA GLU A 376 16.84 -11.19 0.17
C GLU A 376 17.07 -12.29 -0.86
N THR A 377 16.60 -13.51 -0.57
CA THR A 377 16.74 -14.67 -1.46
C THR A 377 16.05 -14.45 -2.80
N LEU A 378 14.79 -14.02 -2.78
CA LEU A 378 13.98 -13.85 -4.00
C LEU A 378 14.47 -12.67 -4.86
N THR A 379 14.86 -11.57 -4.24
CA THR A 379 15.27 -10.36 -4.98
C THR A 379 16.76 -10.38 -5.36
N GLY A 380 17.55 -11.23 -4.71
CA GLY A 380 19.02 -11.19 -4.78
C GLY A 380 19.62 -9.89 -4.23
N ALA A 381 18.84 -9.09 -3.49
CA ALA A 381 19.26 -7.82 -2.93
C ALA A 381 19.57 -7.97 -1.44
N THR A 382 20.64 -7.31 -0.97
CA THR A 382 21.00 -7.25 0.44
C THR A 382 20.97 -5.79 0.90
N VAL A 383 20.32 -5.51 2.02
CA VAL A 383 20.28 -4.16 2.59
C VAL A 383 21.53 -3.98 3.46
N ASP A 384 22.54 -3.30 2.93
CA ASP A 384 23.81 -3.01 3.61
C ASP A 384 23.66 -1.83 4.59
N LEU A 385 23.33 -2.14 5.84
CA LEU A 385 23.14 -1.17 6.93
C LEU A 385 24.47 -0.70 7.52
#